data_AF-A0A966LDQ0-F1
#
_entry.id   AF-A0A966LDQ0-F1
#
_cell.length_a   1.000
_cell.length_b   1.000
_cell.length_c   1.000
_cell.angle_alpha   90.00
_cell.angle_beta   90.00
_cell.angle_gamma   90.00
#
_symmetry.space_group_name_H-M   'P 1'
#
loop_
_entity.id
_entity.type
_entity.pdbx_description
1 polymer ?
#
loop_
_entity_poly.entity_id
_entity_poly.type
_entity_poly.pdbx_seq_one_letter_code
_entity_poly.pdbx_strand_id
1 'polypeptide(L)'
;MGPLESPPTGAYVRLLADEAKRLQNEARGAFERGHYTRASALIGDAELLAEDVHCLVCDIERHEIGDLDTITAYDVRAMPLPQSPRHHPIFALPSRRIRMALGASLFMSLALAEF
;
A
#
# COMPACT_ATOMS: atom_id res chain seq x y z
N MET A 1 6.58 11.43 -33.33
CA MET A 1 6.33 11.21 -31.89
C MET A 1 6.35 9.72 -31.67
N GLY A 2 7.40 9.19 -31.04
CA GLY A 2 7.51 7.76 -30.74
C GLY A 2 6.60 7.38 -29.56
N PRO A 3 6.08 6.14 -29.50
CA PRO A 3 5.29 5.69 -28.37
C PRO A 3 6.17 5.72 -27.11
N LEU A 4 5.67 6.35 -26.04
CA LEU A 4 6.27 6.26 -24.71
C LEU A 4 6.17 4.79 -24.27
N GLU A 5 7.24 4.02 -24.47
CA GLU A 5 7.34 2.69 -23.88
C GLU A 5 7.21 2.86 -22.37
N SER A 6 6.10 2.37 -21.83
CA SER A 6 5.94 2.22 -20.40
C SER A 6 7.11 1.38 -19.90
N PRO A 7 7.83 1.79 -18.84
CA PRO A 7 8.87 0.95 -18.27
C PRO A 7 8.28 -0.43 -17.94
N PRO A 8 9.06 -1.51 -18.11
CA PRO A 8 8.56 -2.86 -17.86
C PRO A 8 8.05 -2.95 -16.42
N THR A 9 6.84 -3.49 -16.21
CA THR A 9 6.13 -3.50 -14.92
C THR A 9 7.00 -3.99 -13.75
N GLY A 10 7.94 -4.92 -14.00
CA GLY A 10 8.90 -5.39 -13.00
C GLY A 10 9.95 -4.35 -12.55
N ALA A 11 10.25 -3.32 -13.35
CA ALA A 11 11.19 -2.27 -12.99
C ALA A 11 10.64 -1.35 -11.90
N TYR A 12 9.33 -1.08 -11.92
CA TYR A 12 8.68 -0.27 -10.89
C TYR A 12 8.61 -1.02 -9.56
N VAL A 13 8.23 -2.30 -9.58
CA VAL A 13 8.24 -3.16 -8.38
C VAL A 13 9.64 -3.26 -7.78
N ARG A 14 10.69 -3.36 -8.61
CA ARG A 14 12.07 -3.38 -8.14
C ARG A 14 12.48 -2.06 -7.49
N LEU A 15 12.07 -0.93 -8.06
CA LEU A 15 12.29 0.39 -7.47
C LEU A 15 11.66 0.52 -6.08
N LEU A 16 10.41 0.07 -5.92
CA LEU A 16 9.72 0.07 -4.62
C LEU A 16 10.45 -0.82 -3.60
N ALA A 17 10.92 -1.99 -4.02
CA ALA A 17 11.68 -2.90 -3.17
C ALA A 17 13.04 -2.32 -2.73
N ASP A 18 13.75 -1.67 -3.66
CA ASP A 18 15.02 -1.01 -3.37
C ASP A 18 14.82 0.16 -2.38
N GLU A 19 13.74 0.92 -2.55
CA GLU A 19 13.38 2.04 -1.67
C GLU A 19 12.98 1.56 -0.27
N ALA A 20 12.19 0.49 -0.16
CA ALA A 20 11.84 -0.13 1.12
C ALA A 20 13.10 -0.57 1.88
N LYS A 21 14.04 -1.19 1.18
CA LYS A 21 15.31 -1.64 1.77
C LYS A 21 16.17 -0.46 2.22
N ARG A 22 16.18 0.63 1.46
CA ARG A 22 16.87 1.88 1.85
C ARG A 22 16.29 2.44 3.14
N LEU A 23 14.97 2.65 3.19
CA LEU A 23 14.27 3.18 4.36
C LEU A 23 14.48 2.32 5.61
N GLN A 24 14.41 1.00 5.47
CA GLN A 24 14.67 0.07 6.57
C GLN A 24 16.09 0.22 7.15
N ASN A 25 17.09 0.27 6.28
CA ASN A 25 18.49 0.41 6.71
C ASN A 25 18.75 1.76 7.37
N GLU A 26 18.17 2.83 6.84
CA GLU A 26 18.29 4.17 7.41
C GLU A 26 17.57 4.29 8.75
N ALA A 27 16.36 3.75 8.88
CA ALA A 27 15.60 3.75 10.12
C ALA A 27 16.33 2.96 11.20
N ARG A 28 16.82 1.76 10.85
CA ARG A 28 17.66 0.95 11.74
C ARG A 28 18.91 1.71 12.19
N GLY A 29 19.62 2.32 11.25
CA GLY A 29 20.81 3.12 11.56
C GLY A 29 20.50 4.37 12.40
N ALA A 30 19.29 4.92 12.31
CA ALA A 30 18.84 6.02 13.16
C ALA A 30 18.51 5.54 14.58
N PHE A 31 17.89 4.38 14.73
CA PHE A 31 17.62 3.75 16.04
C PHE A 31 18.91 3.41 16.78
N GLU A 32 19.87 2.77 16.12
CA GLU A 32 21.14 2.38 16.72
C GLU A 32 21.94 3.60 17.23
N ARG A 33 21.73 4.77 16.62
CA ARG A 33 22.35 6.06 17.03
C ARG A 33 21.49 6.89 17.98
N GLY A 34 20.30 6.42 18.36
CA GLY A 34 19.37 7.13 19.25
C GLY A 34 18.65 8.33 18.63
N HIS A 35 18.66 8.48 17.30
CA HIS A 35 17.97 9.57 16.59
C HIS A 35 16.49 9.24 16.36
N TYR A 36 15.70 9.18 17.43
CA TYR A 36 14.31 8.70 17.36
C TYR A 36 13.37 9.57 16.51
N THR A 37 13.57 10.88 16.46
CA THR A 37 12.78 11.77 15.59
C THR A 37 13.00 11.45 14.11
N ARG A 38 14.26 11.21 13.72
CA ARG A 38 14.60 10.79 12.37
C ARG A 38 14.07 9.38 12.06
N ALA A 39 14.20 8.45 13.00
CA ALA A 39 13.65 7.11 12.84
C ALA A 39 12.12 7.14 12.65
N SER A 40 11.41 7.99 13.41
CA SER A 40 9.97 8.18 13.27
C SER A 40 9.58 8.75 11.90
N ALA A 41 10.35 9.70 11.36
CA ALA A 41 10.10 10.23 10.03
C ALA A 41 10.28 9.15 8.94
N LEU A 42 11.36 8.37 9.03
CA LEU A 42 11.65 7.28 8.09
C LEU A 42 10.61 6.15 8.15
N ILE A 43 10.03 5.89 9.31
CA ILE A 43 8.89 4.97 9.45
C ILE A 43 7.66 5.53 8.74
N GLY A 44 7.37 6.82 8.91
CA GLY A 44 6.27 7.48 8.19
C GLY A 44 6.46 7.43 6.67
N ASP A 45 7.69 7.63 6.18
CA ASP A 45 8.00 7.48 4.76
C ASP A 45 7.77 6.03 4.28
N ALA A 46 8.09 5.04 5.11
CA ALA A 46 7.84 3.62 4.81
C ALA A 46 6.34 3.27 4.82
N GLU A 47 5.53 3.93 5.64
CA GLU A 47 4.06 3.78 5.65
C GLU A 47 3.47 4.27 4.32
N LEU A 48 3.91 5.43 3.81
CA LEU A 48 3.48 5.94 2.50
C LEU A 48 3.86 4.98 1.36
N LEU A 49 5.07 4.44 1.41
CA LEU A 49 5.50 3.43 0.43
C LEU A 49 4.61 2.17 0.45
N ALA A 50 4.14 1.76 1.63
CA ALA A 50 3.23 0.63 1.75
C ALA A 50 1.84 0.93 1.14
N GLU A 51 1.36 2.17 1.26
CA GLU A 51 0.13 2.62 0.60
C GLU A 51 0.28 2.59 -0.94
N ASP A 52 1.42 3.00 -1.46
CA ASP A 52 1.71 2.96 -2.91
C ASP A 52 1.72 1.51 -3.43
N VAL A 53 2.37 0.59 -2.70
CA VAL A 53 2.37 -0.84 -3.02
C VAL A 53 0.95 -1.41 -2.97
N HIS A 54 0.16 -1.03 -1.96
CA HIS A 54 -1.22 -1.49 -1.85
C HIS A 54 -2.08 -1.02 -3.02
N CYS A 55 -1.99 0.26 -3.41
CA CYS A 55 -2.68 0.79 -4.58
C CYS A 55 -2.29 0.05 -5.86
N LEU A 56 -0.98 -0.20 -6.06
CA LEU A 56 -0.48 -0.93 -7.22
C LEU A 56 -1.05 -2.35 -7.28
N VAL A 57 -1.07 -3.08 -6.16
CA VAL A 57 -1.62 -4.44 -6.10
C VAL A 57 -3.12 -4.41 -6.42
N CYS A 58 -3.87 -3.47 -5.84
CA CYS A 58 -5.30 -3.33 -6.14
C CYS A 58 -5.57 -3.01 -7.63
N ASP A 59 -4.73 -2.22 -8.27
CA ASP A 59 -4.88 -1.91 -9.70
C ASP A 59 -4.56 -3.12 -10.58
N ILE A 60 -3.55 -3.91 -10.21
CA ILE A 60 -3.26 -5.20 -10.87
C ILE A 60 -4.44 -6.16 -10.72
N GLU A 61 -4.95 -6.35 -9.50
CA GLU A 61 -6.09 -7.23 -9.24
C GLU A 61 -7.33 -6.82 -10.05
N ARG A 62 -7.63 -5.51 -10.11
CA ARG A 62 -8.74 -4.99 -10.91
C ARG A 62 -8.55 -5.24 -12.39
N HIS A 63 -7.32 -5.09 -12.89
CA HIS A 63 -7.03 -5.35 -14.29
C HIS A 63 -7.20 -6.84 -14.62
N GLU A 64 -6.66 -7.74 -13.78
CA GLU A 64 -6.76 -9.18 -13.99
C GLU A 64 -8.20 -9.70 -13.90
N ILE A 65 -8.97 -9.20 -12.92
CA ILE A 65 -10.40 -9.55 -12.77
C ILE A 65 -11.20 -8.98 -13.95
N GLY A 66 -10.94 -7.74 -14.35
CA GLY A 66 -11.60 -7.11 -15.49
C GLY A 66 -11.33 -7.84 -16.81
N ASP A 67 -10.09 -8.26 -17.02
CA ASP A 67 -9.71 -9.05 -18.20
C ASP A 67 -10.42 -10.40 -18.21
N LEU A 68 -10.53 -11.08 -17.06
CA LEU A 68 -11.28 -12.33 -16.94
C LEU A 68 -12.78 -12.14 -17.22
N ASP A 69 -13.39 -11.07 -16.72
CA ASP A 69 -14.79 -10.70 -16.99
C ASP A 69 -15.02 -10.42 -18.49
N THR A 70 -14.06 -9.79 -19.18
CA THR A 70 -14.19 -9.58 -20.63
C THR A 70 -14.10 -10.88 -21.41
N ILE A 71 -13.24 -11.82 -21.01
CA ILE A 71 -13.11 -13.14 -21.66
C ILE A 71 -14.39 -13.95 -21.45
N THR A 72 -14.92 -14.00 -20.23
CA THR A 72 -16.18 -14.70 -19.93
C THR A 72 -17.38 -14.04 -20.63
N ALA A 73 -17.43 -12.71 -20.71
CA ALA A 73 -18.44 -12.01 -21.48
C ALA A 73 -18.33 -12.28 -22.99
N TYR A 74 -17.13 -12.50 -23.53
CA TYR A 74 -16.94 -12.89 -24.93
C TYR A 74 -17.43 -14.31 -25.20
N ASP A 75 -17.19 -15.25 -24.27
CA ASP A 75 -17.67 -16.63 -24.34
C ASP A 75 -19.22 -16.69 -24.28
N VAL A 76 -19.83 -15.86 -23.42
CA VAL A 76 -21.30 -15.73 -23.33
C VAL A 76 -21.90 -15.05 -24.57
N ARG A 77 -21.18 -14.14 -25.25
CA ARG A 77 -21.64 -13.49 -26.50
C ARG A 77 -21.65 -14.40 -27.73
N ALA A 78 -21.13 -15.62 -27.65
CA ALA A 78 -21.41 -16.67 -28.63
C ALA A 78 -22.86 -17.21 -28.54
N MET A 79 -23.63 -16.78 -27.54
CA MET A 79 -25.07 -16.97 -27.40
C MET A 79 -25.80 -15.60 -27.47
N PRO A 80 -26.95 -15.48 -28.16
CA PRO A 80 -27.65 -14.22 -28.29
C PRO A 80 -28.30 -13.82 -26.95
N LEU A 81 -27.84 -12.71 -26.37
CA LEU A 81 -28.37 -12.09 -25.14
C LEU A 81 -29.50 -11.11 -25.43
N PRO A 82 -30.52 -10.97 -24.56
CA PRO A 82 -31.28 -9.73 -24.41
C PRO A 82 -30.60 -8.77 -23.41
N GLN A 83 -30.84 -7.48 -23.61
CA GLN A 83 -30.11 -6.33 -23.10
C GLN A 83 -30.54 -5.83 -21.69
N SER A 84 -29.64 -5.03 -21.09
CA SER A 84 -29.84 -3.90 -20.14
C SER A 84 -29.89 -4.17 -18.62
N PRO A 85 -29.61 -3.16 -17.74
CA PRO A 85 -28.85 -1.91 -17.92
C PRO A 85 -27.74 -1.68 -16.86
N ARG A 86 -26.93 -0.65 -17.11
CA ARG A 86 -25.88 -0.08 -16.25
C ARG A 86 -26.39 0.29 -14.85
N HIS A 87 -25.64 -0.08 -13.81
CA HIS A 87 -25.66 0.61 -12.52
C HIS A 87 -24.23 0.69 -11.97
N HIS A 88 -23.66 1.89 -11.98
CA HIS A 88 -22.52 2.23 -11.15
C HIS A 88 -23.01 2.48 -9.71
N PRO A 89 -22.29 1.99 -8.70
CA PRO A 89 -22.12 2.74 -7.48
C PRO A 89 -20.64 3.11 -7.33
N ILE A 90 -20.36 4.40 -7.49
CA ILE A 90 -19.15 5.04 -6.97
C ILE A 90 -19.28 4.96 -5.45
N PHE A 91 -18.59 4.02 -4.81
CA PHE A 91 -18.43 4.08 -3.36
C PHE A 91 -17.38 5.13 -3.02
N ALA A 92 -17.87 6.29 -2.61
CA ALA A 92 -17.09 7.33 -1.97
C ALA A 92 -16.54 6.82 -0.64
N LEU A 93 -15.21 6.74 -0.50
CA LEU A 93 -14.58 6.56 0.80
C LEU A 93 -14.66 7.89 1.58
N PRO A 94 -15.14 7.90 2.84
CA PRO A 94 -15.19 9.12 3.63
C PRO A 94 -13.78 9.52 4.05
N SER A 95 -13.37 10.74 3.69
CA SER A 95 -12.23 11.41 4.31
C SER A 95 -12.55 11.69 5.79
N ARG A 96 -11.95 10.95 6.73
CA ARG A 96 -11.98 11.38 8.14
C ARG A 96 -10.72 10.98 8.90
N ARG A 97 -9.91 12.02 9.15
CA ARG A 97 -8.80 12.09 10.10
C ARG A 97 -9.14 11.37 11.41
N ILE A 98 -8.31 10.41 11.80
CA ILE A 98 -8.17 10.01 13.20
C ILE A 98 -6.69 10.11 13.55
N ARG A 99 -6.34 11.21 14.22
CA ARG A 99 -5.13 11.30 15.04
C ARG A 99 -5.34 10.36 16.22
N MET A 100 -4.60 9.25 16.29
CA MET A 100 -4.40 8.55 17.56
C MET A 100 -3.06 8.97 18.12
N ALA A 101 -3.12 9.90 19.07
CA ALA A 101 -2.03 10.17 19.99
C ALA A 101 -1.93 8.97 20.93
N LEU A 102 -0.98 8.07 20.69
CA LEU A 102 -0.63 7.02 21.65
C LEU A 102 0.41 7.57 22.63
N GLY A 103 -0.05 8.50 23.46
CA GLY A 103 0.70 9.08 24.55
C GLY A 103 0.35 8.40 25.87
N ALA A 104 1.39 7.90 26.54
CA ALA A 104 1.51 7.65 27.99
C ALA A 104 0.47 6.76 28.69
N SER A 105 0.90 5.55 29.06
CA SER A 105 0.65 5.07 30.42
C SER A 105 2.00 4.70 31.06
N LEU A 106 2.27 5.33 32.20
CA LEU A 106 3.47 5.19 33.01
C LEU A 106 2.98 4.90 34.43
N PHE A 107 3.25 3.72 34.98
CA PHE A 107 3.24 3.41 36.42
C PHE A 107 4.05 2.11 36.60
N MET A 108 5.34 2.20 36.94
CA MET A 108 5.92 2.17 38.29
C MET A 108 5.81 0.81 39.00
N SER A 109 7.02 0.28 39.28
CA SER A 109 7.40 -0.58 40.42
C SER A 109 7.03 -2.05 40.43
N LEU A 110 8.08 -2.89 40.32
CA LEU A 110 8.53 -3.61 41.52
C LEU A 110 10.06 -3.76 41.49
N ALA A 111 10.74 -2.87 42.21
CA ALA A 111 12.01 -3.21 42.84
C ALA A 111 11.71 -4.17 43.99
N LEU A 112 12.11 -5.44 43.88
CA LEU A 112 12.39 -6.32 45.04
C LEU A 112 12.83 -7.71 44.56
N ALA A 113 14.13 -7.84 44.33
CA ALA A 113 14.87 -9.06 44.60
C ALA A 113 16.30 -8.65 44.91
N GLU A 114 16.47 -8.06 46.10
CA GLU A 114 17.77 -7.97 46.76
C GLU A 114 18.23 -9.38 47.19
N PHE A 115 19.55 -9.60 47.08
CA PHE A 115 20.38 -10.73 47.53
C PHE A 115 20.51 -11.95 46.60
#